data_AF-A0A9P6NM58-F1
#
_entry.id   AF-A0A9P6NM58-F1
#
_cell.length_a   1.000
_cell.length_b   1.000
_cell.length_c   1.000
_cell.angle_alpha   90.00
_cell.angle_beta   90.00
_cell.angle_gamma   90.00
#
_symmetry.space_group_name_H-M   'P 1'
#
loop_
_entity.id
_entity.type
_entity.pdbx_description
1 polymer ?
#
loop_
_entity_poly.entity_id
_entity_poly.type
_entity_poly.pdbx_seq_one_letter_code
_entity_poly.pdbx_strand_id
1 'polypeptide(L)'
;MPPCVKQPGYDPLPWGIKPDEDLNIDIQASKYPGWIPSCCSKKYFICVFVKPGVTLSPWKPGAGRILYRFELGNGTHVDLFWYWQGTIQYTATGGTVDFYPAHGNTFICVKGGMHVRTLQKGKPMLNIPGIPGSSEEFNCECEWAADRTSSSDDDLILYPK
;
A
#
# COMPACT_ATOMS: atom_id res chain seq x y z
N MET A 1 -15.80 4.88 11.28
CA MET A 1 -16.16 3.54 10.78
C MET A 1 -15.27 3.25 9.59
N PRO A 2 -14.62 2.07 9.50
CA PRO A 2 -13.86 1.70 8.31
C PRO A 2 -14.73 1.78 7.06
N PRO A 3 -14.21 2.31 5.95
CA PRO A 3 -14.99 2.50 4.73
C PRO A 3 -15.39 1.17 4.06
N CYS A 4 -14.67 0.07 4.32
CA CYS A 4 -15.00 -1.26 3.81
C CYS A 4 -15.72 -2.13 4.84
N VAL A 5 -16.64 -2.96 4.33
CA VAL A 5 -17.29 -4.01 5.12
C VAL A 5 -16.24 -5.02 5.57
N LYS A 6 -16.24 -5.37 6.86
CA LYS A 6 -15.33 -6.39 7.41
C LYS A 6 -15.49 -7.72 6.65
N GLN A 7 -14.36 -8.32 6.27
CA GLN A 7 -14.35 -9.64 5.64
C GLN A 7 -14.91 -10.68 6.63
N PRO A 8 -15.88 -11.51 6.22
CA PRO A 8 -16.38 -12.62 7.04
C PRO A 8 -15.23 -13.56 7.42
N GLY A 9 -15.17 -13.98 8.69
CA GLY A 9 -14.10 -14.85 9.19
C GLY A 9 -12.74 -14.19 9.39
N TYR A 10 -12.64 -12.85 9.27
CA TYR A 10 -11.41 -12.16 9.64
C TYR A 10 -11.17 -12.23 11.16
N ASP A 11 -10.17 -13.02 11.52
CA ASP A 11 -9.54 -12.98 12.83
C ASP A 11 -8.51 -11.86 12.88
N PRO A 12 -8.53 -11.04 13.95
CA PRO A 12 -7.49 -10.04 14.15
C PRO A 12 -6.12 -10.72 14.20
N LEU A 13 -5.13 -9.97 13.72
CA LEU A 13 -3.71 -10.30 13.85
C LEU A 13 -3.39 -10.96 15.21
N PRO A 14 -2.69 -12.11 15.22
CA PRO A 14 -2.08 -12.62 16.43
C PRO A 14 -1.14 -11.54 16.99
N TRP A 15 -1.38 -11.12 18.23
CA TRP A 15 -0.47 -10.21 18.92
C TRP A 15 0.92 -10.87 18.99
N GLY A 16 1.97 -10.16 18.56
CA GLY A 16 3.36 -10.60 18.74
C GLY A 16 4.07 -11.20 17.53
N ILE A 17 3.52 -11.13 16.32
CA ILE A 17 4.32 -11.35 15.10
C ILE A 17 5.40 -10.25 15.06
N LYS A 18 6.68 -10.65 15.06
CA LYS A 18 7.81 -9.73 14.96
C LYS A 18 8.22 -9.61 13.49
N PRO A 19 8.04 -8.46 12.84
CA PRO A 19 8.44 -8.24 11.45
C PRO A 19 9.96 -8.30 11.24
N ASP A 20 10.72 -8.22 12.33
CA ASP A 20 12.14 -7.85 12.32
C ASP A 20 13.03 -8.82 11.54
N GLU A 21 12.74 -10.12 11.55
CA GLU A 21 13.59 -11.12 10.88
C GLU A 21 13.51 -11.00 9.36
N ASP A 22 12.30 -10.95 8.79
CA ASP A 22 12.10 -10.79 7.34
C ASP A 22 12.60 -9.41 6.87
N LEU A 23 12.35 -8.36 7.67
CA LEU A 23 12.80 -7.02 7.37
C LEU A 23 14.34 -6.91 7.33
N ASN A 24 15.05 -7.56 8.26
CA ASN A 24 16.51 -7.51 8.31
C ASN A 24 17.17 -8.13 7.07
N ILE A 25 16.58 -9.21 6.52
CA ILE A 25 17.05 -9.82 5.26
C ILE A 25 16.95 -8.78 4.13
N ASP A 26 15.79 -8.14 3.99
CA ASP A 26 15.56 -7.13 2.94
C ASP A 26 16.41 -5.88 3.13
N ILE A 27 16.70 -5.47 4.37
CA ILE A 27 17.62 -4.36 4.67
C ILE A 27 19.03 -4.65 4.17
N GLN A 28 19.50 -5.89 4.25
CA GLN A 28 20.85 -6.29 3.83
C GLN A 28 20.94 -6.64 2.33
N ALA A 29 19.82 -6.90 1.66
CA ALA A 29 19.79 -7.27 0.25
C ALA A 29 20.36 -6.17 -0.68
N SER A 30 20.90 -6.53 -1.84
CA SER A 30 21.23 -5.55 -2.89
C SER A 30 19.96 -5.11 -3.62
N LYS A 31 19.70 -3.80 -3.68
CA LYS A 31 18.53 -3.22 -4.35
C LYS A 31 18.88 -2.82 -5.78
N TYR A 32 17.95 -3.09 -6.70
CA TYR A 32 18.06 -2.73 -8.11
C TYR A 32 16.68 -2.34 -8.66
N PRO A 33 16.59 -1.67 -9.82
CA PRO A 33 15.30 -1.35 -10.43
C PRO A 33 14.45 -2.59 -10.66
N GLY A 34 13.27 -2.65 -10.03
CA GLY A 34 12.37 -3.81 -10.09
C GLY A 34 12.61 -4.88 -9.02
N TRP A 35 13.55 -4.65 -8.09
CA TRP A 35 13.65 -5.46 -6.88
C TRP A 35 12.38 -5.33 -6.04
N ILE A 36 11.90 -6.45 -5.51
CA ILE A 36 10.72 -6.56 -4.67
C ILE A 36 11.19 -7.10 -3.32
N PRO A 37 10.98 -6.38 -2.20
CA PRO A 37 11.28 -6.90 -0.87
C PRO A 37 10.57 -8.23 -0.61
N SER A 38 11.26 -9.18 0.01
CA SER A 38 10.67 -10.46 0.41
C SER A 38 9.48 -10.28 1.36
N CYS A 39 9.48 -9.24 2.20
CA CYS A 39 8.37 -8.89 3.08
C CYS A 39 7.07 -8.53 2.32
N CYS A 40 7.13 -8.09 1.06
CA CYS A 40 5.93 -7.88 0.23
C CYS A 40 5.19 -9.19 -0.07
N SER A 41 5.92 -10.31 0.01
CA SER A 41 5.34 -11.65 -0.08
C SER A 41 4.92 -12.22 1.28
N LYS A 42 4.88 -11.42 2.35
CA LYS A 42 4.53 -11.89 3.70
C LYS A 42 3.20 -11.30 4.16
N LYS A 43 2.48 -12.08 4.95
CA LYS A 43 1.21 -11.63 5.56
C LYS A 43 1.48 -10.39 6.41
N TYR A 44 0.51 -9.47 6.43
CA TYR A 44 0.49 -8.31 7.31
C TYR A 44 1.49 -7.21 7.00
N PHE A 45 2.26 -7.36 5.92
CA PHE A 45 2.97 -6.25 5.33
C PHE A 45 2.17 -5.68 4.18
N ILE A 46 2.34 -4.38 3.98
CA ILE A 46 1.85 -3.68 2.80
C ILE A 46 3.07 -3.03 2.18
N CYS A 47 3.38 -3.39 0.94
CA CYS A 47 4.40 -2.70 0.18
C CYS A 47 3.76 -1.70 -0.76
N VAL A 48 4.28 -0.48 -0.72
CA VAL A 48 3.89 0.58 -1.65
C VAL A 48 5.09 0.95 -2.48
N PHE A 49 5.08 0.57 -3.75
CA PHE A 49 6.02 0.99 -4.77
C PHE A 49 5.68 2.41 -5.22
N VAL A 50 6.57 3.35 -4.90
CA VAL A 50 6.34 4.77 -5.13
C VAL A 50 7.23 5.24 -6.26
N LYS A 51 6.63 5.80 -7.32
CA LYS A 51 7.36 6.42 -8.44
C LYS A 51 7.78 7.86 -8.12
N PRO A 52 8.76 8.41 -8.87
CA PRO A 52 9.21 9.78 -8.69
C PRO A 52 8.06 10.79 -8.76
N GLY A 53 8.11 11.82 -7.91
CA GLY A 53 7.08 12.86 -7.85
C GLY A 53 5.90 12.53 -6.92
N VAL A 54 5.87 11.34 -6.32
CA VAL A 54 4.90 10.95 -5.29
C VAL A 54 5.55 11.02 -3.91
N THR A 55 4.88 11.66 -2.95
CA THR A 55 5.36 11.84 -1.59
C THR A 55 4.37 11.30 -0.58
N LEU A 56 4.86 10.63 0.46
CA LEU A 56 4.05 10.25 1.61
C LEU A 56 3.68 11.52 2.40
N SER A 57 2.39 11.72 2.66
CA SER A 57 1.92 12.81 3.51
C SER A 57 2.50 12.66 4.93
N PRO A 58 2.78 13.79 5.63
CA PRO A 58 3.25 13.74 7.00
C PRO A 58 2.33 12.90 7.89
N TRP A 59 2.94 12.16 8.81
CA TRP A 59 2.21 11.33 9.76
C TRP A 59 1.20 12.15 10.56
N LYS A 60 0.02 11.56 10.76
CA LYS A 60 -1.05 12.08 11.63
C LYS A 60 -1.39 11.01 12.67
N PRO A 61 -1.87 11.39 13.87
CA PRO A 61 -2.38 10.41 14.84
C PRO A 61 -3.40 9.47 14.20
N GLY A 62 -3.16 8.16 14.31
CA GLY A 62 -3.99 7.13 13.67
C GLY A 62 -3.64 6.81 12.22
N ALA A 63 -2.63 7.45 11.63
CA ALA A 63 -2.08 7.06 10.34
C ALA A 63 -1.20 5.82 10.45
N GLY A 64 -1.17 5.01 9.39
CA GLY A 64 -0.22 3.91 9.29
C GLY A 64 1.21 4.42 9.38
N ARG A 65 2.06 3.72 10.14
CA ARG A 65 3.47 4.09 10.31
C ARG A 65 4.32 3.31 9.34
N ILE A 66 5.19 4.02 8.61
CA ILE A 66 6.21 3.38 7.79
C ILE A 66 7.18 2.61 8.71
N LEU A 67 7.37 1.32 8.40
CA LEU A 67 8.36 0.48 9.05
C LEU A 67 9.74 0.74 8.46
N TYR A 68 9.82 0.78 7.13
CA TYR A 68 11.07 1.01 6.42
C TYR A 68 10.82 1.56 5.01
N ARG A 69 11.81 2.27 4.45
CA ARG A 69 11.84 2.72 3.06
C ARG A 69 13.04 2.11 2.35
N PHE A 70 12.79 1.40 1.25
CA PHE A 70 13.83 0.84 0.40
C PHE A 70 14.00 1.69 -0.85
N GLU A 71 15.16 2.34 -0.99
CA GLU A 71 15.51 3.10 -2.19
C GLU A 71 15.87 2.16 -3.35
N LEU A 72 15.21 2.31 -4.51
CA LEU A 72 15.47 1.51 -5.72
C LEU A 72 16.24 2.28 -6.80
N GLY A 73 16.47 3.58 -6.58
CA GLY A 73 17.15 4.49 -7.51
C GLY A 73 16.20 5.33 -8.36
N ASN A 74 16.73 6.41 -8.95
CA ASN A 74 16.00 7.37 -9.78
C ASN A 74 14.75 7.96 -9.10
N GLY A 75 14.75 8.10 -7.77
CA GLY A 75 13.60 8.58 -7.00
C GLY A 75 12.44 7.58 -6.89
N THR A 76 12.65 6.32 -7.28
CA THR A 76 11.71 5.22 -6.99
C THR A 76 12.11 4.54 -5.69
N HIS A 77 11.12 4.25 -4.84
CA HIS A 77 11.34 3.55 -3.58
C HIS A 77 10.16 2.63 -3.24
N VAL A 78 10.35 1.75 -2.26
CA VAL A 78 9.29 0.93 -1.68
C VAL A 78 9.11 1.33 -0.22
N ASP A 79 7.91 1.79 0.13
CA ASP A 79 7.53 2.03 1.52
C ASP A 79 6.87 0.77 2.08
N LEU A 80 7.39 0.28 3.20
CA LEU A 80 6.86 -0.88 3.90
C LEU A 80 6.05 -0.43 5.10
N PHE A 81 4.81 -0.92 5.20
CA PHE A 81 3.93 -0.67 6.33
C PHE A 81 3.52 -1.97 6.99
N TRP A 82 3.23 -1.88 8.29
CA TRP A 82 2.46 -2.90 8.96
C TRP A 82 0.98 -2.71 8.65
N TYR A 83 0.28 -3.82 8.38
CA TYR A 83 -1.17 -3.83 8.21
C TYR A 83 -1.86 -3.47 9.53
N TRP A 84 -2.35 -2.24 9.62
CA TRP A 84 -3.00 -1.71 10.82
C TRP A 84 -4.11 -0.74 10.43
N GLN A 85 -5.12 -0.61 11.28
CA GLN A 85 -6.19 0.36 11.07
C GLN A 85 -5.58 1.78 11.08
N GLY A 86 -5.49 2.39 9.90
CA GLY A 86 -4.97 3.73 9.78
C GLY A 86 -4.90 4.20 8.34
N THR A 87 -5.15 5.49 8.13
CA THR A 87 -5.05 6.07 6.80
C THR A 87 -3.59 6.31 6.46
N ILE A 88 -3.18 5.87 5.28
CA ILE A 88 -1.89 6.22 4.68
C ILE A 88 -2.22 7.04 3.44
N GLN A 89 -1.63 8.22 3.34
CA GLN A 89 -1.91 9.16 2.25
C GLN A 89 -0.63 9.47 1.49
N TYR A 90 -0.71 9.40 0.17
CA TYR A 90 0.30 9.88 -0.75
C TYR A 90 -0.23 11.06 -1.56
N THR A 91 0.66 11.97 -1.92
CA THR A 91 0.37 13.14 -2.73
C THR A 91 1.32 13.18 -3.93
N ALA A 92 0.84 13.69 -5.05
CA ALA A 92 1.66 14.17 -6.15
C ALA A 92 1.08 15.48 -6.68
N THR A 93 1.73 16.08 -7.67
CA THR A 93 1.22 17.25 -8.35
C THR A 93 -0.20 16.99 -8.87
N GLY A 94 -1.19 17.69 -8.31
CA GLY A 94 -2.57 17.64 -8.74
C GLY A 94 -3.34 16.38 -8.34
N GLY A 95 -2.87 15.57 -7.39
CA GLY A 95 -3.61 14.38 -6.95
C GLY A 95 -3.18 13.79 -5.60
N THR A 96 -4.05 12.96 -5.03
CA THR A 96 -3.81 12.21 -3.79
C THR A 96 -4.23 10.76 -3.94
N VAL A 97 -3.62 9.89 -3.14
CA VAL A 97 -4.08 8.53 -2.90
C VAL A 97 -4.19 8.35 -1.40
N ASP A 98 -5.36 7.94 -0.95
CA ASP A 98 -5.60 7.50 0.42
C ASP A 98 -5.82 6.00 0.40
N PHE A 99 -5.14 5.25 1.26
CA PHE A 99 -5.54 3.89 1.54
C PHE A 99 -5.66 3.60 3.03
N TYR A 100 -6.59 2.71 3.37
CA TYR A 100 -6.94 2.36 4.74
C TYR A 100 -7.04 0.83 4.85
N PRO A 101 -6.00 0.17 5.39
CA PRO A 101 -6.02 -1.26 5.64
C PRO A 101 -6.74 -1.57 6.95
N ALA A 102 -7.85 -2.29 6.92
CA ALA A 102 -8.53 -2.78 8.11
C ALA A 102 -9.45 -3.97 7.83
N HIS A 103 -9.60 -4.84 8.83
CA HIS A 103 -10.64 -5.89 8.84
C HIS A 103 -10.63 -6.81 7.61
N GLY A 104 -9.44 -7.23 7.17
CA GLY A 104 -9.25 -8.07 5.97
C GLY A 104 -9.41 -7.36 4.63
N ASN A 105 -9.50 -6.02 4.62
CA ASN A 105 -9.68 -5.24 3.41
C ASN A 105 -8.73 -4.04 3.37
N THR A 106 -8.40 -3.61 2.15
CA THR A 106 -7.74 -2.33 1.92
C THR A 106 -8.69 -1.44 1.13
N PHE A 107 -9.11 -0.34 1.74
CA PHE A 107 -9.80 0.71 1.01
C PHE A 107 -8.77 1.57 0.29
N ILE A 108 -9.01 1.91 -0.97
CA ILE A 108 -8.14 2.76 -1.77
C ILE A 108 -9.01 3.84 -2.42
N CYS A 109 -8.68 5.11 -2.20
CA CYS A 109 -9.27 6.25 -2.87
C CYS A 109 -8.21 7.01 -3.63
N VAL A 110 -8.49 7.32 -4.88
CA VAL A 110 -7.61 8.10 -5.75
C VAL A 110 -8.32 9.38 -6.16
N LYS A 111 -7.57 10.48 -6.14
CA LYS A 111 -8.08 11.80 -6.51
C LYS A 111 -7.12 12.51 -7.45
N GLY A 112 -7.68 13.27 -8.38
CA GLY A 112 -6.93 14.09 -9.31
C GLY A 112 -6.00 13.26 -10.21
N GLY A 113 -4.81 13.78 -10.50
CA GLY A 113 -3.82 13.16 -11.40
C GLY A 113 -3.02 12.00 -10.83
N MET A 114 -3.47 11.32 -9.78
CA MET A 114 -2.79 10.14 -9.24
C MET A 114 -3.33 8.86 -9.86
N HIS A 115 -2.50 7.82 -9.93
CA HIS A 115 -2.92 6.49 -10.33
C HIS A 115 -2.44 5.44 -9.33
N VAL A 116 -3.27 4.42 -9.14
CA VAL A 116 -2.95 3.25 -8.32
C VAL A 116 -3.10 2.00 -9.15
N ARG A 117 -2.13 1.11 -9.04
CA ARG A 117 -2.19 -0.24 -9.58
C ARG A 117 -1.90 -1.22 -8.46
N THR A 118 -2.81 -2.17 -8.24
CA THR A 118 -2.61 -3.24 -7.26
C THR A 118 -1.93 -4.42 -7.93
N LEU A 119 -0.91 -4.96 -7.29
CA LEU A 119 -0.22 -6.17 -7.72
C LEU A 119 -0.85 -7.35 -6.98
N GLN A 120 -1.81 -8.01 -7.62
CA GLN A 120 -2.37 -9.27 -7.10
C GLN A 120 -1.91 -10.45 -7.94
N LYS A 121 -1.39 -11.49 -7.27
CA LYS A 121 -0.95 -12.70 -7.95
C LYS A 121 -2.16 -13.51 -8.41
N GLY A 122 -2.34 -13.65 -9.72
CA GLY A 122 -3.38 -14.51 -10.30
C GLY A 122 -4.78 -13.87 -10.39
N LYS A 123 -4.94 -12.59 -10.07
CA LYS A 123 -6.16 -11.81 -10.31
C LYS A 123 -5.92 -10.72 -11.36
N PRO A 124 -6.97 -10.22 -12.03
CA PRO A 124 -6.85 -9.04 -12.87
C PRO A 124 -6.25 -7.90 -12.06
N MET A 125 -5.21 -7.25 -12.60
CA MET A 125 -4.62 -6.07 -11.97
C MET A 125 -5.69 -4.99 -11.82
N LEU A 126 -5.96 -4.55 -10.59
CA LEU A 126 -6.86 -3.42 -10.39
C LEU A 126 -6.10 -2.14 -10.70
N ASN A 127 -6.62 -1.36 -11.65
CA ASN A 127 -6.09 -0.06 -11.99
C ASN A 127 -7.14 0.98 -11.66
N ILE A 128 -6.93 1.73 -10.58
CA ILE A 128 -7.85 2.80 -10.17
C ILE A 128 -7.32 4.09 -10.78
N PRO A 129 -7.92 4.58 -11.88
CA PRO A 129 -7.48 5.82 -12.49
C PRO A 129 -7.88 7.00 -11.61
N GLY A 130 -6.99 7.98 -11.54
CA GLY A 130 -7.35 9.31 -11.07
C GLY A 130 -8.29 10.01 -12.03
N ILE A 131 -9.09 10.93 -11.49
CA ILE A 131 -10.04 11.72 -12.26
C ILE A 131 -9.29 12.90 -12.90
N PRO A 132 -9.21 12.99 -14.23
CA PRO A 132 -8.45 14.04 -14.91
C PRO A 132 -8.95 15.44 -14.52
N GLY A 133 -8.06 16.29 -13.99
CA GLY A 133 -8.37 17.70 -13.71
C GLY A 133 -9.34 17.96 -12.55
N SER A 134 -9.84 16.92 -11.87
CA SER A 134 -10.74 17.09 -10.72
C SER A 134 -9.96 17.18 -9.42
N SER A 135 -10.01 18.35 -8.77
CA SER A 135 -9.48 18.55 -7.42
C SER A 135 -10.50 18.25 -6.32
N GLU A 136 -11.66 17.68 -6.64
CA GLU A 136 -12.74 17.49 -5.65
C GLU A 136 -13.33 16.07 -5.62
N GLU A 137 -13.26 15.31 -6.72
CA GLU A 137 -13.83 13.96 -6.80
C GLU A 137 -12.80 12.86 -6.54
N PHE A 138 -13.26 11.77 -5.93
CA PHE A 138 -12.48 10.57 -5.65
C PHE A 138 -13.02 9.37 -6.42
N ASN A 139 -12.13 8.51 -6.89
CA ASN A 139 -12.46 7.16 -7.33
C ASN A 139 -12.00 6.17 -6.25
N CYS A 140 -12.93 5.46 -5.62
CA CYS A 140 -12.67 4.67 -4.42
C CYS A 140 -13.13 3.22 -4.58
N GLU A 141 -12.30 2.29 -4.13
CA GLU A 141 -12.61 0.87 -4.15
C GLU A 141 -12.18 0.16 -2.86
N CYS A 142 -12.87 -0.93 -2.53
CA CYS A 142 -12.52 -1.83 -1.45
C CYS A 142 -11.91 -3.09 -2.04
N GLU A 143 -10.62 -3.30 -1.79
CA GLU A 143 -9.92 -4.50 -2.20
C GLU A 143 -9.97 -5.54 -1.07
N TRP A 144 -10.51 -6.71 -1.39
CA TRP A 144 -10.48 -7.86 -0.50
C TRP A 144 -9.11 -8.52 -0.61
N ALA A 145 -8.41 -8.68 0.51
CA ALA A 145 -7.30 -9.61 0.58
C ALA A 145 -7.91 -11.01 0.39
N ALA A 146 -7.72 -11.62 -0.77
CA ALA A 146 -8.35 -12.91 -1.06
C ALA A 146 -7.54 -13.98 -0.37
N ASP A 147 -8.04 -14.44 0.77
CA ASP A 147 -7.44 -15.54 1.51
C ASP A 147 -5.95 -15.29 1.78
N ARG A 148 -5.67 -14.64 2.92
CA ARG A 148 -4.29 -14.39 3.36
C ARG A 148 -3.49 -15.67 3.60
N THR A 149 -3.92 -16.88 3.26
CA THR A 149 -3.02 -18.01 3.06
C THR A 149 -1.98 -17.76 1.95
N SER A 150 -2.23 -16.86 0.98
CA SER A 150 -1.24 -16.43 -0.03
C SER A 150 -0.90 -14.94 0.01
N SER A 151 -0.17 -14.54 1.04
CA SER A 151 1.10 -13.79 0.95
C SER A 151 1.32 -12.52 0.08
N SER A 152 0.47 -12.01 -0.83
CA SER A 152 0.86 -10.85 -1.67
C SER A 152 -0.27 -9.95 -2.20
N ASP A 153 -1.35 -9.73 -1.44
CA ASP A 153 -2.59 -9.18 -2.02
C ASP A 153 -2.78 -7.66 -1.97
N ASP A 154 -1.88 -6.92 -1.30
CA ASP A 154 -2.05 -5.48 -1.02
C ASP A 154 -0.86 -4.64 -1.54
N ASP A 155 -0.06 -5.16 -2.48
CA ASP A 155 1.08 -4.42 -3.04
C ASP A 155 0.58 -3.32 -3.99
N LEU A 156 0.90 -2.07 -3.68
CA LEU A 156 0.44 -0.91 -4.45
C LEU A 156 1.57 -0.32 -5.28
N ILE A 157 1.30 0.02 -6.54
CA ILE A 157 2.17 0.88 -7.35
C ILE A 157 1.48 2.23 -7.51
N LEU A 158 2.15 3.29 -7.04
CA LEU A 158 1.69 4.67 -7.12
C LEU A 158 2.49 5.45 -8.15
N TYR A 159 1.80 6.17 -9.03
CA TYR A 159 2.44 6.99 -10.05
C TYR A 159 1.59 8.21 -10.38
N PRO A 160 2.23 9.36 -10.69
CA PRO A 160 1.50 10.49 -11.23
C PRO A 160 1.04 10.18 -12.66
N LYS A 161 0.01 10.88 -13.10
CA LYS A 161 -0.47 10.89 -14.47
C LYS A 161 0.51 11.58 -15.42
#